data_AF-A0A4S4BWS4-F1
#
_entry.id   AF-A0A4S4BWS4-F1
#
_cell.length_a   1.000
_cell.length_b   1.000
_cell.length_c   1.000
_cell.angle_alpha   90.00
_cell.angle_beta   90.00
_cell.angle_gamma   90.00
#
_symmetry.space_group_name_H-M   'P 1'
#
loop_
_entity.id
_entity.type
_entity.pdbx_description
1 polymer ?
#
loop_
_entity_poly.entity_id
_entity_poly.type
_entity_poly.pdbx_seq_one_letter_code
_entity_poly.pdbx_strand_id
1 'polypeptide(L)'
;MLKQENLHIQISKTILNLGANEAYIYSILNKNSLLDGGAMVHLPQLAEMLGIANRTENRDKIKQSLANLESNLGLEFFVDFKLKKRINLLELKGTQYFYAKVPLVEDNFVKMSLEDFNKLVYFEERECKQMIMFQYLYIVGMVNESGKERKISYPTIEQIAEATGFDRKTVIRYNDILIKYELIYIDTVTINEKSKNIYSRWNDKEDVLEAVVEAKETSRISKVRKKQQEAVVEAKKEVVSKSDKQKSDNTGFDPSIEATLEGFVKAGLAMHKGTKSKINEAIEICGTDQLLIVIKELEFTCRNNGIPEFGWAGYFSNNIIANAKERKRQFDLQRKANEKLKNDPVTPIKDYNKEYRERQKRIKEREKQKKKEEETKLKESSSIFYEEKEKPKDDWMLALGV
;
A
#
# COMPACT_ATOMS: atom_id res chain seq x y z
N MET A 1 -13.03 15.23 -0.71
CA MET A 1 -11.86 14.33 -0.72
C MET A 1 -11.85 13.58 0.59
N LEU A 2 -12.04 12.25 0.57
CA LEU A 2 -11.85 11.42 1.77
C LEU A 2 -10.39 11.62 2.25
N LYS A 3 -10.20 11.95 3.53
CA LYS A 3 -8.85 12.00 4.12
C LYS A 3 -8.22 10.61 3.95
N GLN A 4 -7.06 10.54 3.30
CA GLN A 4 -6.35 9.28 3.03
C GLN A 4 -6.06 8.46 4.30
N GLU A 5 -6.01 9.10 5.46
CA GLU A 5 -5.64 8.52 6.75
C GLU A 5 -6.61 7.46 7.31
N ASN A 6 -7.79 7.27 6.71
CA ASN A 6 -8.77 6.26 7.15
C ASN A 6 -9.09 5.17 6.11
N LEU A 7 -8.37 5.13 4.98
CA LEU A 7 -8.58 4.10 3.96
C LEU A 7 -8.01 2.76 4.44
N HIS A 8 -8.88 1.76 4.49
CA HIS A 8 -8.56 0.40 4.88
C HIS A 8 -9.24 -0.57 3.91
N ILE A 9 -8.62 -1.72 3.74
CA ILE A 9 -9.26 -2.86 3.06
C ILE A 9 -9.85 -3.80 4.10
N GLN A 10 -11.02 -4.33 3.78
CA GLN A 10 -11.71 -5.34 4.59
C GLN A 10 -11.51 -6.69 3.93
N ILE A 11 -10.75 -7.56 4.58
CA ILE A 11 -10.44 -8.89 4.07
C ILE A 11 -11.27 -9.92 4.81
N SER A 12 -12.14 -10.64 4.11
CA SER A 12 -12.91 -11.74 4.71
C SER A 12 -11.98 -12.75 5.39
N LYS A 13 -12.24 -13.09 6.66
CA LYS A 13 -11.41 -14.08 7.38
C LYS A 13 -11.49 -15.48 6.81
N THR A 14 -12.53 -15.79 6.04
CA THR A 14 -12.62 -17.05 5.28
C THR A 14 -11.41 -17.24 4.36
N ILE A 15 -10.73 -16.14 3.97
CA ILE A 15 -9.47 -16.19 3.21
C ILE A 15 -8.38 -17.01 3.90
N LEU A 16 -8.37 -17.05 5.24
CA LEU A 16 -7.39 -17.78 6.04
C LEU A 16 -7.52 -19.30 5.84
N ASN A 17 -8.66 -19.78 5.34
CA ASN A 17 -8.87 -21.19 5.02
C ASN A 17 -8.49 -21.54 3.57
N LEU A 18 -8.27 -20.54 2.70
CA LEU A 18 -8.00 -20.75 1.28
C LEU A 18 -6.50 -20.82 0.96
N GLY A 19 -5.67 -20.16 1.76
CA GLY A 19 -4.22 -20.21 1.65
C GLY A 19 -3.58 -18.86 1.30
N ALA A 20 -2.24 -18.86 1.28
CA ALA A 20 -1.44 -17.64 1.16
C ALA A 20 -1.58 -16.95 -0.21
N ASN A 21 -1.64 -17.72 -1.30
CA ASN A 21 -1.78 -17.15 -2.66
C ASN A 21 -3.13 -16.45 -2.82
N GLU A 22 -4.20 -17.11 -2.41
CA GLU A 22 -5.56 -16.58 -2.40
C GLU A 22 -5.63 -15.31 -1.55
N ALA A 23 -5.06 -15.34 -0.34
CA ALA A 23 -4.99 -14.17 0.53
C ALA A 23 -4.27 -12.98 -0.10
N TYR A 24 -3.16 -13.23 -0.76
CA TYR A 24 -2.39 -12.20 -1.43
C TYR A 24 -3.14 -11.60 -2.63
N ILE A 25 -3.67 -12.45 -3.52
CA ILE A 25 -4.44 -12.03 -4.69
C ILE A 25 -5.69 -11.26 -4.26
N TYR A 26 -6.46 -11.80 -3.30
CA TYR A 26 -7.66 -11.14 -2.79
C TYR A 26 -7.35 -9.76 -2.20
N SER A 27 -6.26 -9.63 -1.44
CA SER A 27 -5.85 -8.34 -0.87
C SER A 27 -5.54 -7.30 -1.95
N ILE A 28 -4.86 -7.70 -3.02
CA ILE A 28 -4.56 -6.82 -4.18
C ILE A 28 -5.85 -6.40 -4.88
N LEU A 29 -6.74 -7.34 -5.16
CA LEU A 29 -8.02 -7.06 -5.83
C LEU A 29 -8.89 -6.14 -4.98
N ASN A 30 -8.98 -6.40 -3.67
CA ASN A 30 -9.76 -5.59 -2.73
C ASN A 30 -9.24 -4.15 -2.69
N LYS A 31 -7.92 -3.96 -2.53
CA LYS A 31 -7.28 -2.64 -2.60
C LYS A 31 -7.56 -1.92 -3.92
N ASN A 32 -7.48 -2.62 -5.05
CA ASN A 32 -7.69 -2.00 -6.36
C ASN A 32 -9.18 -1.71 -6.64
N SER A 33 -10.10 -2.40 -5.97
CA SER A 33 -11.55 -2.18 -6.07
C SER A 33 -12.08 -1.02 -5.20
N LEU A 34 -11.25 -0.43 -4.32
CA LEU A 34 -11.68 0.61 -3.38
C LEU A 34 -12.29 1.86 -4.04
N LEU A 35 -11.92 2.18 -5.29
CA LEU A 35 -12.39 3.38 -5.98
C LEU A 35 -13.71 3.15 -6.73
N ASP A 36 -13.75 2.13 -7.57
CA ASP A 36 -14.83 1.95 -8.56
C ASP A 36 -15.63 0.64 -8.36
N GLY A 37 -15.40 -0.08 -7.26
CA GLY A 37 -16.05 -1.37 -6.97
C GLY A 37 -15.60 -2.53 -7.86
N GLY A 38 -14.66 -2.28 -8.77
CA GLY A 38 -14.05 -3.28 -9.64
C GLY A 38 -12.53 -3.08 -9.75
N ALA A 39 -11.80 -4.18 -9.91
CA ALA A 39 -10.36 -4.20 -10.10
C ALA A 39 -10.02 -4.73 -11.49
N MET A 40 -9.22 -4.01 -12.26
CA MET A 40 -8.66 -4.54 -13.50
C MET A 40 -7.62 -5.62 -13.18
N VAL A 41 -7.69 -6.75 -13.87
CA VAL A 41 -6.85 -7.93 -13.65
C VAL A 41 -6.11 -8.29 -14.92
N HIS A 42 -4.83 -8.61 -14.76
CA HIS A 42 -3.95 -9.09 -15.81
C HIS A 42 -3.07 -10.21 -15.24
N LEU A 43 -3.23 -11.45 -15.73
CA LEU A 43 -2.54 -12.62 -15.16
C LEU A 43 -1.01 -12.48 -15.14
N PRO A 44 -0.33 -11.98 -16.20
CA PRO A 44 1.10 -11.71 -16.15
C PRO A 44 1.53 -10.77 -15.02
N GLN A 45 0.72 -9.73 -14.75
CA GLN A 45 1.03 -8.78 -13.69
C GLN A 45 0.83 -9.42 -12.30
N LEU A 46 -0.19 -10.26 -12.12
CA LEU A 46 -0.35 -11.03 -10.88
C LEU A 46 0.82 -12.00 -10.66
N ALA A 47 1.31 -12.65 -11.72
CA ALA A 47 2.48 -13.52 -11.64
C ALA A 47 3.72 -12.75 -11.18
N GLU A 48 3.95 -11.56 -11.75
CA GLU A 48 5.05 -10.67 -11.34
C GLU A 48 4.93 -10.25 -9.87
N MET A 49 3.73 -9.85 -9.43
CA MET A 49 3.49 -9.47 -8.02
C MET A 49 3.69 -10.64 -7.05
N LEU A 50 3.39 -11.87 -7.48
CA LEU A 50 3.66 -13.09 -6.72
C LEU A 50 5.14 -13.52 -6.77
N GLY A 51 5.98 -12.83 -7.53
CA GLY A 51 7.39 -13.18 -7.71
C GLY A 51 7.61 -14.48 -8.50
N ILE A 52 6.64 -14.89 -9.32
CA ILE A 52 6.72 -16.13 -10.12
C ILE A 52 6.86 -15.82 -11.60
N ALA A 53 7.55 -16.70 -12.33
CA ALA A 53 7.72 -16.55 -13.77
C ALA A 53 6.36 -16.58 -14.51
N ASN A 54 6.19 -15.72 -15.51
CA ASN A 54 4.98 -15.66 -16.34
C ASN A 54 4.93 -16.83 -17.36
N ARG A 55 4.83 -18.06 -16.85
CA ARG A 55 4.67 -19.30 -17.62
C ARG A 55 3.21 -19.75 -17.63
N THR A 56 2.81 -20.55 -18.62
CA THR A 56 1.43 -21.06 -18.73
C THR A 56 0.98 -21.79 -17.47
N GLU A 57 1.79 -22.70 -16.93
CA GLU A 57 1.48 -23.43 -15.68
C GLU A 57 1.20 -22.49 -14.50
N ASN A 58 2.00 -21.42 -14.34
CA ASN A 58 1.82 -20.45 -13.27
C ASN A 58 0.56 -19.61 -13.47
N ARG A 59 0.23 -19.25 -14.72
CA ARG A 59 -1.03 -18.57 -15.03
C ARG A 59 -2.23 -19.46 -14.75
N ASP A 60 -2.13 -20.75 -15.00
CA ASP A 60 -3.20 -21.71 -14.70
C ASP A 60 -3.38 -21.88 -13.18
N LYS A 61 -2.29 -21.88 -12.40
CA LYS A 61 -2.37 -21.82 -10.93
C LYS A 61 -3.05 -20.54 -10.44
N ILE A 62 -2.73 -19.38 -11.01
CA ILE A 62 -3.40 -18.11 -10.67
C ILE A 62 -4.90 -18.18 -11.02
N LYS A 63 -5.26 -18.71 -12.19
CA LYS A 63 -6.67 -18.92 -12.57
C LYS A 63 -7.39 -19.82 -11.57
N GLN A 64 -6.74 -20.90 -11.13
CA GLN A 64 -7.32 -21.79 -10.12
C GLN A 64 -7.55 -21.06 -8.80
N SER A 65 -6.58 -20.26 -8.33
CA SER A 65 -6.77 -19.42 -7.13
C SER A 65 -7.90 -18.41 -7.31
N LEU A 66 -8.04 -17.77 -8.48
CA LEU A 66 -9.15 -16.88 -8.78
C LEU A 66 -10.50 -17.61 -8.79
N ALA A 67 -10.57 -18.83 -9.33
CA ALA A 67 -11.77 -19.68 -9.31
C ALA A 67 -12.12 -20.14 -7.89
N ASN A 68 -11.11 -20.39 -7.04
CA ASN A 68 -11.31 -20.66 -5.62
C ASN A 68 -11.92 -19.43 -4.92
N LEU A 69 -11.44 -18.23 -5.23
CA LEU A 69 -11.99 -16.96 -4.70
C LEU A 69 -13.42 -16.70 -5.21
N GLU A 70 -13.73 -17.02 -6.47
CA GLU A 70 -15.11 -17.00 -7.00
C GLU A 70 -16.04 -17.86 -6.15
N SER A 71 -15.65 -19.13 -5.97
CA SER A 71 -16.51 -20.15 -5.36
C SER A 71 -16.69 -19.95 -3.85
N ASN A 72 -15.66 -19.47 -3.14
CA ASN A 72 -15.67 -19.38 -1.67
C ASN A 72 -15.96 -17.97 -1.14
N LEU A 73 -15.68 -16.94 -1.93
CA LEU A 73 -15.78 -15.54 -1.50
C LEU A 73 -16.69 -14.70 -2.38
N GLY A 74 -17.30 -15.27 -3.43
CA GLY A 74 -18.28 -14.57 -4.26
C GLY A 74 -17.68 -13.50 -5.17
N LEU A 75 -16.40 -13.61 -5.54
CA LEU A 75 -15.82 -12.76 -6.58
C LEU A 75 -16.54 -13.00 -7.90
N GLU A 76 -16.77 -11.94 -8.66
CA GLU A 76 -17.33 -12.04 -10.00
C GLU A 76 -16.36 -11.47 -11.04
N PHE A 77 -16.25 -12.12 -12.20
CA PHE A 77 -15.29 -11.75 -13.24
C PHE A 77 -15.96 -11.35 -14.56
N PHE A 78 -15.46 -10.30 -15.21
CA PHE A 78 -16.08 -9.66 -16.37
C PHE A 78 -15.09 -9.27 -17.46
N VAL A 79 -15.51 -9.29 -18.74
CA VAL A 79 -14.68 -8.78 -19.86
C VAL A 79 -14.68 -7.25 -19.89
N ASP A 80 -15.79 -6.63 -19.47
CA ASP A 80 -16.04 -5.21 -19.69
C ASP A 80 -15.98 -4.40 -18.39
N PHE A 81 -15.50 -3.16 -18.52
CA PHE A 81 -15.42 -2.19 -17.43
C PHE A 81 -16.78 -1.89 -16.76
N LYS A 82 -17.91 -2.09 -17.46
CA LYS A 82 -19.25 -1.86 -16.89
C LYS A 82 -19.76 -3.03 -16.05
N LEU A 83 -18.98 -4.10 -15.91
CA LEU A 83 -19.30 -5.29 -15.10
C LEU A 83 -20.63 -5.94 -15.53
N LYS A 84 -20.87 -6.08 -16.83
CA LYS A 84 -22.13 -6.65 -17.37
C LYS A 84 -21.95 -8.02 -18.04
N LYS A 85 -20.78 -8.30 -18.61
CA LYS A 85 -20.49 -9.52 -19.36
C LYS A 85 -19.55 -10.41 -18.55
N ARG A 86 -20.15 -11.37 -17.82
CA ARG A 86 -19.39 -12.35 -17.05
C ARG A 86 -18.52 -13.24 -17.95
N ILE A 87 -17.45 -13.78 -17.37
CA ILE A 87 -16.51 -14.67 -18.06
C ILE A 87 -16.33 -15.97 -17.30
N ASN A 88 -16.00 -17.03 -18.03
CA ASN A 88 -15.42 -18.23 -17.46
C ASN A 88 -13.88 -18.05 -17.37
N LEU A 89 -13.34 -18.02 -16.15
CA LEU A 89 -11.90 -17.84 -15.91
C LEU A 89 -11.03 -18.90 -16.59
N LEU A 90 -11.52 -20.14 -16.69
CA LEU A 90 -10.76 -21.26 -17.25
C LEU A 90 -10.55 -21.09 -18.77
N GLU A 91 -11.52 -20.50 -19.46
CA GLU A 91 -11.50 -20.26 -20.91
C GLU A 91 -10.70 -18.99 -21.30
N LEU A 92 -10.24 -18.22 -20.31
CA LEU A 92 -9.58 -16.94 -20.57
C LEU A 92 -8.21 -17.12 -21.22
N LYS A 93 -7.93 -16.34 -22.27
CA LYS A 93 -6.58 -16.29 -22.86
C LYS A 93 -5.61 -15.63 -21.88
N GLY A 94 -4.42 -16.22 -21.71
CA GLY A 94 -3.48 -15.84 -20.65
C GLY A 94 -2.86 -14.43 -20.73
N THR A 95 -3.21 -13.60 -21.71
CA THR A 95 -2.73 -12.22 -21.90
C THR A 95 -3.86 -11.19 -21.94
N GLN A 96 -5.11 -11.63 -21.77
CA GLN A 96 -6.27 -10.74 -21.85
C GLN A 96 -6.49 -10.02 -20.51
N TYR A 97 -6.81 -8.73 -20.56
CA TYR A 97 -7.30 -7.99 -19.41
C TYR A 97 -8.77 -8.34 -19.13
N PHE A 98 -9.12 -8.41 -17.86
CA PHE A 98 -10.49 -8.59 -17.39
C PHE A 98 -10.71 -7.79 -16.10
N TYR A 99 -11.92 -7.80 -15.57
CA TYR A 99 -12.29 -7.06 -14.37
C TYR A 99 -12.82 -8.02 -13.32
N ALA A 100 -12.41 -7.84 -12.07
CA ALA A 100 -12.91 -8.55 -10.91
C ALA A 100 -13.75 -7.60 -10.06
N LYS A 101 -14.99 -7.98 -9.76
CA LYS A 101 -15.83 -7.31 -8.78
C LYS A 101 -15.62 -8.01 -7.45
N VAL A 102 -15.11 -7.27 -6.47
CA VAL A 102 -14.90 -7.78 -5.11
C VAL A 102 -16.15 -7.48 -4.30
N PRO A 103 -16.78 -8.49 -3.67
CA PRO A 103 -17.95 -8.25 -2.85
C PRO A 103 -17.60 -7.44 -1.61
N LEU A 104 -18.55 -6.61 -1.17
CA LEU A 104 -18.43 -5.90 0.10
C LEU A 104 -18.48 -6.92 1.24
N VAL A 105 -17.57 -6.80 2.20
CA VAL A 105 -17.51 -7.69 3.37
C VAL A 105 -18.06 -6.92 4.57
N GLU A 106 -19.28 -7.26 4.98
CA GLU A 106 -19.97 -6.58 6.07
C GLU A 106 -19.54 -7.10 7.45
N ASP A 107 -19.31 -8.42 7.56
CA ASP A 107 -18.97 -9.10 8.82
C ASP A 107 -17.76 -10.04 8.67
N ASN A 108 -17.19 -10.44 9.80
CA ASN A 108 -16.09 -11.41 9.91
C ASN A 108 -14.87 -11.11 9.00
N PHE A 109 -14.38 -9.88 9.06
CA PHE A 109 -13.22 -9.43 8.28
C PHE A 109 -12.03 -9.04 9.15
N VAL A 110 -10.84 -9.04 8.54
CA VAL A 110 -9.64 -8.39 9.01
C VAL A 110 -9.55 -7.02 8.35
N LYS A 111 -9.43 -5.97 9.17
CA LYS A 111 -9.17 -4.62 8.68
C LYS A 111 -7.68 -4.46 8.43
N MET A 112 -7.23 -4.11 7.23
CA MET A 112 -5.82 -3.79 6.96
C MET A 112 -5.72 -2.34 6.48
N SER A 113 -4.81 -1.55 7.05
CA SER A 113 -4.58 -0.18 6.57
C SER A 113 -3.92 -0.22 5.19
N LEU A 114 -4.13 0.81 4.37
CA LEU A 114 -3.39 0.90 3.10
C LEU A 114 -1.88 1.03 3.30
N GLU A 115 -1.45 1.62 4.42
CA GLU A 115 -0.04 1.71 4.78
C GLU A 115 0.56 0.31 4.99
N ASP A 116 -0.08 -0.53 5.78
CA ASP A 116 0.37 -1.91 6.06
C ASP A 116 0.34 -2.74 4.77
N PHE A 117 -0.70 -2.60 3.95
CA PHE A 117 -0.77 -3.26 2.65
C PHE A 117 0.41 -2.86 1.75
N ASN A 118 0.71 -1.56 1.65
CA ASN A 118 1.81 -1.08 0.83
C ASN A 118 3.15 -1.62 1.35
N LYS A 119 3.40 -1.58 2.67
CA LYS A 119 4.59 -2.19 3.27
C LYS A 119 4.71 -3.67 2.88
N LEU A 120 3.62 -4.44 3.01
CA LEU A 120 3.57 -5.88 2.68
C LEU A 120 3.78 -6.21 1.19
N VAL A 121 3.37 -5.32 0.28
CA VAL A 121 3.55 -5.54 -1.17
C VAL A 121 4.92 -5.08 -1.64
N TYR A 122 5.48 -4.03 -1.05
CA TYR A 122 6.70 -3.37 -1.54
C TYR A 122 7.98 -3.70 -0.77
N PHE A 123 7.96 -4.48 0.32
CA PHE A 123 9.21 -4.85 0.99
C PHE A 123 10.12 -5.71 0.09
N GLU A 124 11.43 -5.56 0.29
CA GLU A 124 12.52 -6.14 -0.52
C GLU A 124 13.15 -7.40 0.12
N GLU A 125 12.33 -8.23 0.77
CA GLU A 125 12.78 -9.51 1.31
C GLU A 125 12.75 -10.60 0.23
N ARG A 126 13.65 -11.58 0.36
CA ARG A 126 13.72 -12.73 -0.57
C ARG A 126 12.58 -13.72 -0.35
N GLU A 127 12.00 -13.67 0.84
CA GLU A 127 10.90 -14.49 1.31
C GLU A 127 9.61 -14.23 0.53
N CYS A 128 8.77 -15.27 0.46
CA CYS A 128 7.50 -15.20 -0.25
C CYS A 128 6.53 -14.20 0.40
N LYS A 129 6.28 -13.07 -0.27
CA LYS A 129 5.41 -11.98 0.19
C LYS A 129 4.03 -12.45 0.60
N GLN A 130 3.47 -13.39 -0.17
CA GLN A 130 2.19 -14.02 0.11
C GLN A 130 2.14 -14.72 1.47
N MET A 131 3.22 -15.39 1.88
CA MET A 131 3.27 -16.12 3.16
C MET A 131 3.37 -15.17 4.34
N ILE A 132 4.18 -14.11 4.22
CA ILE A 132 4.33 -13.08 5.24
C ILE A 132 3.01 -12.33 5.42
N MET A 133 2.36 -11.94 4.32
CA MET A 133 1.03 -11.32 4.37
C MET A 133 0.01 -12.24 5.03
N PHE A 134 0.04 -13.53 4.75
CA PHE A 134 -0.87 -14.51 5.34
C PHE A 134 -0.73 -14.59 6.87
N GLN A 135 0.50 -14.68 7.38
CA GLN A 135 0.77 -14.64 8.82
C GLN A 135 0.37 -13.30 9.45
N TYR A 136 0.63 -12.18 8.78
CA TYR A 136 0.17 -10.87 9.24
C TYR A 136 -1.35 -10.82 9.38
N LEU A 137 -2.09 -11.29 8.37
CA LEU A 137 -3.56 -11.31 8.39
C LEU A 137 -4.11 -12.18 9.52
N TYR A 138 -3.47 -13.30 9.81
CA TYR A 138 -3.82 -14.14 10.96
C TYR A 138 -3.63 -13.39 12.28
N ILE A 139 -2.43 -12.84 12.53
CA ILE A 139 -2.09 -12.14 13.77
C ILE A 139 -3.03 -10.95 13.99
N VAL A 140 -3.20 -10.11 12.97
CA VAL A 140 -4.05 -8.91 13.03
C VAL A 140 -5.53 -9.27 13.05
N GLY A 141 -5.93 -10.37 12.41
CA GLY A 141 -7.28 -10.93 12.53
C GLY A 141 -7.64 -11.23 13.98
N MET A 142 -6.73 -11.89 14.70
CA MET A 142 -6.88 -12.20 16.13
C MET A 142 -6.89 -10.93 17.02
N VAL A 143 -6.12 -9.90 16.66
CA VAL A 143 -6.15 -8.60 17.36
C VAL A 143 -7.52 -7.95 17.23
N ASN A 144 -8.10 -7.95 16.03
CA ASN A 144 -9.40 -7.32 15.77
C ASN A 144 -10.58 -8.09 16.38
N GLU A 145 -10.48 -9.43 16.45
CA GLU A 145 -11.48 -10.29 17.11
C GLU A 145 -11.61 -10.04 18.60
N SER A 146 -10.59 -9.45 19.20
CA SER A 146 -10.58 -9.20 20.62
C SER A 146 -11.79 -8.35 21.05
N GLY A 147 -12.32 -7.48 20.17
CA GLY A 147 -13.52 -6.66 20.40
C GLY A 147 -13.43 -5.76 21.64
N LYS A 148 -12.20 -5.55 22.11
CA LYS A 148 -11.85 -5.00 23.42
C LYS A 148 -11.28 -3.60 23.26
N GLU A 149 -11.31 -2.85 24.36
CA GLU A 149 -10.67 -1.54 24.44
C GLU A 149 -9.17 -1.59 24.10
N ARG A 150 -8.49 -2.69 24.44
CA ARG A 150 -7.09 -2.93 24.06
C ARG A 150 -7.00 -3.79 22.80
N LYS A 151 -6.27 -3.32 21.80
CA LYS A 151 -6.04 -4.00 20.52
C LYS A 151 -4.83 -4.93 20.59
N ILE A 152 -4.96 -5.98 21.40
CA ILE A 152 -3.93 -7.00 21.57
C ILE A 152 -4.45 -8.40 21.30
N SER A 153 -3.56 -9.28 20.88
CA SER A 153 -3.76 -10.73 20.84
C SER A 153 -2.56 -11.43 21.46
N TYR A 154 -2.69 -12.70 21.80
CA TYR A 154 -1.60 -13.51 22.36
C TYR A 154 -1.60 -14.94 21.81
N PRO A 155 -1.74 -15.13 20.49
CA PRO A 155 -1.59 -16.46 19.90
C PRO A 155 -0.19 -16.99 20.20
N THR A 156 -0.07 -18.28 20.52
CA THR A 156 1.26 -18.90 20.65
C THR A 156 1.86 -19.11 19.26
N ILE A 157 3.18 -19.31 19.19
CA ILE A 157 3.86 -19.64 17.93
C ILE A 157 3.27 -20.91 17.33
N GLU A 158 2.91 -21.88 18.17
CA GLU A 158 2.30 -23.14 17.78
C GLU A 158 0.89 -22.94 17.20
N GLN A 159 0.09 -22.02 17.77
CA GLN A 159 -1.23 -21.67 17.22
C GLN A 159 -1.12 -20.98 15.86
N ILE A 160 -0.15 -20.08 15.70
CA ILE A 160 0.11 -19.45 14.39
C ILE A 160 0.53 -20.52 13.38
N ALA A 161 1.49 -21.39 13.76
CA ALA A 161 2.00 -22.47 12.92
C ALA A 161 0.89 -23.42 12.47
N GLU A 162 0.01 -23.83 13.38
CA GLU A 162 -1.13 -24.70 13.09
C GLU A 162 -2.12 -24.02 12.13
N ALA A 163 -2.48 -22.76 12.41
CA ALA A 163 -3.46 -22.04 11.60
C ALA A 163 -2.94 -21.65 10.21
N THR A 164 -1.65 -21.34 10.07
CA THR A 164 -1.06 -20.98 8.78
C THR A 164 -0.49 -22.16 8.01
N GLY A 165 -0.34 -23.33 8.65
CA GLY A 165 0.37 -24.49 8.10
C GLY A 165 1.89 -24.30 8.00
N PHE A 166 2.46 -23.35 8.73
CA PHE A 166 3.90 -23.07 8.71
C PHE A 166 4.63 -23.85 9.81
N ASP A 167 5.92 -24.13 9.59
CA ASP A 167 6.75 -24.64 10.67
C ASP A 167 7.11 -23.54 11.68
N ARG A 168 7.42 -23.95 12.91
CA ARG A 168 7.76 -23.06 14.03
C ARG A 168 8.90 -22.07 13.70
N LYS A 169 9.93 -22.50 12.97
CA LYS A 169 11.06 -21.62 12.62
C LYS A 169 10.64 -20.58 11.60
N THR A 170 9.80 -20.96 10.64
CA THR A 170 9.23 -20.04 9.66
C THR A 170 8.34 -18.98 10.33
N VAL A 171 7.50 -19.36 11.30
CA VAL A 171 6.69 -18.39 12.05
C VAL A 171 7.55 -17.37 12.77
N ILE A 172 8.61 -17.81 13.47
CA ILE A 172 9.53 -16.91 14.17
C ILE A 172 10.22 -15.96 13.18
N ARG A 173 10.79 -16.49 12.10
CA ARG A 173 11.43 -15.67 11.06
C ARG A 173 10.47 -14.64 10.46
N TYR A 174 9.23 -15.02 10.19
CA TYR A 174 8.24 -14.07 9.66
C TYR A 174 7.80 -13.03 10.69
N ASN A 175 7.75 -13.38 11.98
CA ASN A 175 7.56 -12.39 13.04
C ASN A 175 8.69 -11.35 13.04
N ASP A 176 9.95 -11.79 12.90
CA ASP A 176 11.09 -10.87 12.83
C ASP A 176 10.99 -9.90 11.64
N ILE A 177 10.57 -10.40 10.48
CA ILE A 177 10.32 -9.56 9.29
C ILE A 177 9.17 -8.57 9.56
N LEU A 178 8.05 -9.03 10.11
CA LEU A 178 6.91 -8.16 10.40
C LEU A 178 7.23 -7.08 11.44
N ILE A 179 8.11 -7.36 12.41
CA ILE A 179 8.63 -6.36 13.35
C ILE A 179 9.57 -5.38 12.63
N LYS A 180 10.51 -5.89 11.83
CA LYS A 180 11.50 -5.10 11.09
C LYS A 180 10.85 -4.03 10.22
N TYR A 181 9.71 -4.35 9.60
CA TYR A 181 8.95 -3.44 8.74
C TYR A 181 7.84 -2.68 9.48
N GLU A 182 7.84 -2.68 10.81
CA GLU A 182 6.87 -1.92 11.62
C GLU A 182 5.41 -2.26 11.26
N LEU A 183 5.12 -3.55 11.03
CA LEU A 183 3.77 -4.05 10.74
C LEU A 183 3.09 -4.56 12.01
N ILE A 184 3.85 -5.25 12.86
CA ILE A 184 3.38 -5.75 14.16
C ILE A 184 4.38 -5.38 15.24
N TYR A 185 3.88 -5.29 16.48
CA TYR A 185 4.71 -5.20 17.67
C TYR A 185 4.49 -6.44 18.54
N ILE A 186 5.58 -7.00 19.07
CA ILE A 186 5.58 -8.20 19.91
C ILE A 186 6.39 -7.92 21.17
N ASP A 187 5.83 -8.23 22.33
CA ASP A 187 6.57 -8.31 23.59
C ASP A 187 6.23 -9.61 24.35
N THR A 188 7.15 -10.08 25.20
CA THR A 188 7.02 -11.35 25.90
C THR A 188 6.85 -11.13 27.39
N VAL A 189 5.85 -11.79 27.98
CA VAL A 189 5.59 -11.76 29.42
C VAL A 189 5.65 -13.16 30.00
N THR A 190 6.21 -13.32 31.19
CA THR A 190 6.17 -14.59 31.92
C THR A 190 4.98 -14.56 32.88
N ILE A 191 3.97 -15.38 32.63
CA ILE A 191 2.79 -15.53 33.50
C ILE A 191 2.70 -16.99 33.93
N ASN A 192 2.68 -17.24 35.24
CA ASN A 192 2.65 -18.59 35.81
C ASN A 192 3.75 -19.49 35.21
N GLU A 193 4.99 -19.00 35.20
CA GLU A 193 6.18 -19.70 34.69
C GLU A 193 6.17 -20.01 33.19
N LYS A 194 5.16 -19.55 32.44
CA LYS A 194 5.07 -19.69 30.99
C LYS A 194 5.26 -18.35 30.30
N SER A 195 6.21 -18.30 29.37
CA SER A 195 6.39 -17.15 28.47
C SER A 195 5.22 -17.07 27.49
N LYS A 196 4.62 -15.89 27.36
CA LYS A 196 3.54 -15.58 26.43
C LYS A 196 3.91 -14.37 25.61
N ASN A 197 3.79 -14.50 24.30
CA ASN A 197 3.95 -13.40 23.37
C ASN A 197 2.63 -12.63 23.29
N ILE A 198 2.71 -11.31 23.35
CA ILE A 198 1.59 -10.39 23.16
C ILE A 198 1.86 -9.61 21.88
N TYR A 199 0.88 -9.62 20.99
CA TYR A 199 0.92 -9.05 19.64
C TYR A 199 -0.04 -7.87 19.54
N SER A 200 0.35 -6.87 18.76
CA SER A 200 -0.52 -5.80 18.28
C SER A 200 -0.06 -5.34 16.89
N ARG A 201 -0.83 -4.46 16.26
CA ARG A 201 -0.28 -3.67 15.14
C ARG A 201 0.75 -2.70 15.68
N TRP A 202 1.70 -2.32 14.84
CA TRP A 202 2.72 -1.34 15.22
C TRP A 202 2.14 -0.02 15.75
N ASN A 203 1.08 0.47 15.10
CA ASN A 203 0.41 1.72 15.48
C ASN A 203 -0.38 1.62 16.81
N ASP A 204 -0.56 0.41 17.35
CA ASP A 204 -1.28 0.14 18.60
C ASP A 204 -0.33 -0.47 19.66
N LYS A 205 1.00 -0.32 19.51
CA LYS A 205 2.02 -0.93 20.37
C LYS A 205 1.91 -0.52 21.85
N GLU A 206 1.37 0.66 22.12
CA GLU A 206 1.11 1.15 23.46
C GLU A 206 0.20 0.20 24.25
N ASP A 207 -0.77 -0.45 23.59
CA ASP A 207 -1.63 -1.44 24.25
C ASP A 207 -0.86 -2.68 24.72
N VAL A 208 0.20 -3.08 24.01
CA VAL A 208 1.08 -4.18 24.42
C VAL A 208 1.95 -3.75 25.59
N LEU A 209 2.55 -2.56 25.52
CA LEU A 209 3.39 -2.03 26.61
C LEU A 209 2.59 -1.93 27.91
N GLU A 210 1.37 -1.40 27.87
CA GLU A 210 0.49 -1.37 29.04
C GLU A 210 0.15 -2.78 29.55
N ALA A 211 -0.15 -3.72 28.64
CA ALA A 211 -0.47 -5.10 29.01
C ALA A 211 0.72 -5.82 29.64
N VAL A 212 1.95 -5.54 29.19
CA VAL A 212 3.18 -6.09 29.77
C VAL A 212 3.43 -5.55 31.17
N VAL A 213 3.24 -4.25 31.38
CA VAL A 213 3.36 -3.63 32.71
C VAL A 213 2.34 -4.24 33.67
N GLU A 214 1.07 -4.33 33.25
CA GLU A 214 0.03 -4.95 34.08
C GLU A 214 0.32 -6.43 34.38
N ALA A 215 0.81 -7.18 33.39
CA ALA A 215 1.16 -8.59 33.58
C ALA A 215 2.29 -8.77 34.59
N LYS A 216 3.29 -7.88 34.60
CA LYS A 216 4.39 -7.89 35.59
C LYS A 216 3.89 -7.60 37.01
N GLU A 217 2.92 -6.71 37.16
CA GLU A 217 2.37 -6.32 38.47
C GLU A 217 1.35 -7.31 39.01
N THR A 218 0.47 -7.84 38.14
CA THR A 218 -0.72 -8.60 38.56
C THR A 218 -0.69 -10.07 38.18
N SER A 219 0.35 -10.52 37.44
CA SER A 219 0.41 -11.85 36.83
C SER A 219 -0.80 -12.18 35.94
N ARG A 220 -1.53 -11.16 35.46
CA ARG A 220 -2.71 -11.29 34.60
C ARG A 220 -2.69 -10.20 33.54
N ILE A 221 -3.21 -10.52 32.35
CA ILE A 221 -3.41 -9.56 31.27
C ILE A 221 -4.90 -9.22 31.26
N SER A 222 -5.27 -8.00 31.67
CA SER A 222 -6.65 -7.57 31.55
C SER A 222 -6.97 -7.15 30.12
N LYS A 223 -8.22 -7.41 29.76
CA LYS A 223 -8.79 -7.19 28.43
C LYS A 223 -9.46 -5.82 28.30
N VAL A 224 -9.55 -5.07 29.40
CA VAL A 224 -10.21 -3.76 29.51
C VAL A 224 -9.17 -2.81 30.06
N ARG A 225 -9.02 -1.59 29.51
CA ARG A 225 -8.10 -0.63 30.12
C ARG A 225 -8.66 -0.34 31.51
N LYS A 226 -7.94 -0.68 32.58
CA LYS A 226 -8.27 -0.10 33.88
C LYS A 226 -8.14 1.41 33.68
N LYS A 227 -9.26 2.13 33.69
CA LYS A 227 -9.25 3.58 33.92
C LYS A 227 -8.35 3.78 35.12
N GLN A 228 -7.18 4.41 34.91
CA GLN A 228 -6.36 4.80 36.03
C GLN A 228 -7.25 5.67 36.93
N GLN A 229 -7.58 5.13 38.10
CA GLN A 229 -7.96 5.98 39.21
C GLN A 229 -6.80 6.94 39.42
N GLU A 230 -7.10 8.22 39.41
CA GLU A 230 -6.31 9.24 40.09
C GLU A 230 -6.11 8.77 41.54
N ALA A 231 -5.02 8.08 41.80
CA ALA A 231 -4.62 7.68 43.14
C ALA A 231 -3.09 7.64 43.20
N VAL A 232 -2.54 8.80 43.53
CA VAL A 232 -1.41 8.96 44.46
C VAL A 232 -0.28 7.95 44.28
N VAL A 233 0.67 8.28 43.41
CA VAL A 233 2.03 7.75 43.53
C VAL A 233 2.65 8.40 44.76
N GLU A 234 2.42 7.77 45.91
CA GLU A 234 3.26 7.95 47.09
C GLU A 234 4.68 7.53 46.73
N ALA A 235 5.57 8.51 46.84
CA ALA A 235 6.98 8.38 46.58
C ALA A 235 7.63 7.30 47.46
N LYS A 236 8.14 6.24 46.85
CA LYS A 236 9.34 5.57 47.39
C LYS A 236 10.56 6.32 46.89
N LYS A 237 11.07 7.16 47.79
CA LYS A 237 12.41 7.76 47.73
C LYS A 237 13.45 6.64 47.69
N GLU A 238 14.23 6.59 46.61
CA GLU A 238 15.66 6.38 46.76
C GLU A 238 16.38 7.66 46.33
N VAL A 239 17.27 8.07 47.22
CA VAL A 239 17.94 9.37 47.27
C VAL A 239 19.17 9.30 46.38
N VAL A 240 19.20 10.11 45.31
CA VAL A 240 20.45 10.65 44.78
C VAL A 240 20.25 12.15 44.51
N SER A 241 20.97 12.92 45.32
CA SER A 241 21.30 14.35 45.27
C SER A 241 20.47 15.27 44.38
N LYS A 242 19.69 16.14 45.03
CA LYS A 242 19.27 17.44 44.49
C LYS A 242 20.50 18.31 44.20
N SER A 243 20.59 18.85 43.00
CA SER A 243 21.00 20.25 42.80
C SER A 243 19.92 20.97 41.99
N ASP A 244 19.32 21.93 42.67
CA ASP A 244 18.58 23.10 42.21
C ASP A 244 17.48 22.98 41.15
N LYS A 245 16.25 22.98 41.67
CA LYS A 245 15.05 23.48 41.01
C LYS A 245 15.30 24.89 40.47
N GLN A 246 15.37 25.04 39.15
CA GLN A 246 14.85 26.25 38.51
C GLN A 246 13.36 26.05 38.26
N LYS A 247 12.56 26.90 38.93
CA LYS A 247 11.11 26.98 38.76
C LYS A 247 10.79 27.36 37.31
N SER A 248 9.81 26.63 36.79
CA SER A 248 9.15 26.78 35.50
C SER A 248 8.52 28.16 35.28
N ASP A 249 8.84 28.79 34.15
CA ASP A 249 7.98 29.75 33.46
C ASP A 249 7.38 29.07 32.21
N ASN A 250 6.68 27.94 32.41
CA ASN A 250 6.04 27.17 31.35
C ASN A 250 4.59 27.60 31.15
N THR A 251 4.41 28.81 30.60
CA THR A 251 3.15 29.19 29.95
C THR A 251 3.49 30.02 28.72
N GLY A 252 3.09 29.58 27.53
CA GLY A 252 3.00 30.48 26.37
C GLY A 252 3.19 29.89 24.97
N PHE A 253 3.27 28.57 24.79
CA PHE A 253 3.20 27.99 23.44
C PHE A 253 1.81 27.46 23.14
N ASP A 254 1.52 27.31 21.84
CA ASP A 254 0.35 26.55 21.40
C ASP A 254 0.48 25.10 21.92
N PRO A 255 -0.57 24.52 22.53
CA PRO A 255 -0.56 23.14 23.02
C PRO A 255 -0.11 22.11 21.99
N SER A 256 -0.34 22.36 20.70
CA SER A 256 0.10 21.48 19.61
C SER A 256 1.62 21.49 19.41
N ILE A 257 2.29 22.61 19.65
CA ILE A 257 3.76 22.71 19.63
C ILE A 257 4.34 21.98 20.85
N GLU A 258 3.73 22.16 22.02
CA GLU A 258 4.18 21.49 23.26
C GLU A 258 4.10 19.97 23.13
N ALA A 259 2.98 19.45 22.60
CA ALA A 259 2.81 18.03 22.33
C ALA A 259 3.84 17.49 21.33
N THR A 260 4.18 18.28 20.30
CA THR A 260 5.13 17.85 19.26
C THR A 260 6.59 17.91 19.74
N LEU A 261 6.90 18.73 20.75
CA LEU A 261 8.22 18.81 21.37
C LEU A 261 8.48 17.72 22.41
N GLU A 262 7.48 16.93 22.80
CA GLU A 262 7.58 15.94 23.88
C GLU A 262 8.75 14.96 23.67
N GLY A 263 8.99 14.52 22.43
CA GLY A 263 10.13 13.66 22.08
C GLY A 263 11.48 14.30 22.38
N PHE A 264 11.66 15.58 22.05
CA PHE A 264 12.88 16.33 22.35
C PHE A 264 13.02 16.65 23.83
N VAL A 265 11.92 16.96 24.52
CA VAL A 265 11.93 17.24 25.97
C VAL A 265 12.32 15.98 26.75
N LYS A 266 11.78 14.81 26.39
CA LYS A 266 12.19 13.52 26.96
C LYS A 266 13.67 13.21 26.69
N ALA A 267 14.18 13.61 25.53
CA ALA A 267 15.59 13.48 25.16
C ALA A 267 16.51 14.57 25.76
N GLY A 268 16.01 15.36 26.73
CA GLY A 268 16.81 16.34 27.49
C GLY A 268 16.83 17.76 26.93
N LEU A 269 15.92 18.12 26.00
CA LEU A 269 15.76 19.51 25.56
C LEU A 269 15.25 20.37 26.72
N ALA A 270 16.13 21.20 27.27
CA ALA A 270 15.75 22.19 28.27
C ALA A 270 14.97 23.35 27.63
N MET A 271 13.77 23.60 28.15
CA MET A 271 12.89 24.71 27.74
C MET A 271 13.31 26.03 28.42
N HIS A 272 14.58 26.41 28.27
CA HIS A 272 15.07 27.68 28.76
C HIS A 272 14.80 28.81 27.74
N LYS A 273 15.03 30.06 28.16
CA LYS A 273 14.75 31.28 27.36
C LYS A 273 15.33 31.25 25.94
N GLY A 274 16.49 30.61 25.75
CA GLY A 274 17.16 30.49 24.46
C GLY A 274 16.42 29.57 23.48
N THR A 275 16.04 28.37 23.93
CA THR A 275 15.21 27.43 23.17
C THR A 275 13.87 28.07 22.81
N LYS A 276 13.24 28.76 23.76
CA LYS A 276 11.97 29.46 23.54
C LYS A 276 12.06 30.55 22.47
N SER A 277 13.14 31.34 22.50
CA SER A 277 13.40 32.37 21.48
C SER A 277 13.54 31.77 20.09
N LYS A 278 14.25 30.64 19.93
CA LYS A 278 14.43 29.98 18.63
C LYS A 278 13.13 29.38 18.09
N ILE A 279 12.29 28.84 18.96
CA ILE A 279 10.96 28.33 18.57
C ILE A 279 10.09 29.49 18.09
N ASN A 280 10.03 30.60 18.83
CA ASN A 280 9.29 31.79 18.41
C ASN A 280 9.78 32.36 17.07
N GLU A 281 11.10 32.46 16.89
CA GLU A 281 11.69 32.88 15.61
C GLU A 281 11.29 31.93 14.47
N ALA A 282 11.28 30.62 14.71
CA ALA A 282 10.83 29.64 13.72
C ALA A 282 9.34 29.77 13.37
N ILE A 283 8.49 30.10 14.36
CA ILE A 283 7.06 30.41 14.16
C ILE A 283 6.92 31.66 13.28
N GLU A 284 7.67 32.72 13.54
CA GLU A 284 7.65 33.94 12.72
C GLU A 284 8.10 33.67 11.27
N ILE A 285 9.04 32.74 11.08
CA ILE A 285 9.52 32.37 9.75
C ILE A 285 8.44 31.60 8.98
N CYS A 286 7.98 30.46 9.47
CA CYS A 286 7.18 29.52 8.66
C CYS A 286 5.72 29.38 9.09
N GLY A 287 5.33 29.99 10.21
CA GLY A 287 4.03 29.81 10.84
C GLY A 287 3.96 28.53 11.67
N THR A 288 3.01 28.49 12.60
CA THR A 288 2.82 27.38 13.55
C THR A 288 2.63 26.03 12.85
N ASP A 289 1.76 25.96 11.84
CA ASP A 289 1.45 24.69 11.16
C ASP A 289 2.67 24.07 10.46
N GLN A 290 3.49 24.90 9.81
CA GLN A 290 4.70 24.42 9.14
C GLN A 290 5.80 24.07 10.15
N LEU A 291 5.85 24.78 11.28
CA LEU A 291 6.80 24.46 12.34
C LEU A 291 6.56 23.07 12.94
N LEU A 292 5.30 22.67 13.11
CA LEU A 292 4.98 21.31 13.58
C LEU A 292 5.59 20.23 12.67
N ILE A 293 5.56 20.45 11.36
CA ILE A 293 6.17 19.54 10.38
C ILE A 293 7.69 19.55 10.54
N VAL A 294 8.30 20.74 10.69
CA VAL A 294 9.75 20.88 10.88
C VAL A 294 10.23 20.15 12.14
N ILE A 295 9.49 20.26 13.24
CA ILE A 295 9.84 19.57 14.50
C ILE A 295 9.82 18.05 14.30
N LYS A 296 8.78 17.52 13.61
CA LYS A 296 8.69 16.08 13.29
C LYS A 296 9.78 15.61 12.36
N GLU A 297 10.15 16.41 11.35
CA GLU A 297 11.26 16.10 10.43
C GLU A 297 12.60 16.05 11.17
N LEU A 298 12.84 16.97 12.10
CA LEU A 298 14.04 16.97 12.95
C LEU A 298 14.08 15.74 13.85
N GLU A 299 12.95 15.38 14.46
CA GLU A 299 12.86 14.19 15.32
C GLU A 299 13.12 12.91 14.53
N PHE A 300 12.50 12.79 13.35
CA PHE A 300 12.73 11.70 12.42
C PHE A 300 14.21 11.59 12.01
N THR A 301 14.86 12.73 11.75
CA THR A 301 16.28 12.78 11.40
C THR A 301 17.15 12.31 12.55
N CYS A 302 16.84 12.71 13.78
CA CYS A 302 17.58 12.25 14.97
C CYS A 302 17.46 10.74 15.16
N ARG A 303 16.25 10.18 15.00
CA ARG A 303 15.98 8.74 15.14
C ARG A 303 16.68 7.90 14.07
N ASN A 304 16.67 8.35 12.82
CA ASN A 304 17.13 7.52 11.70
C ASN A 304 18.61 7.69 11.34
N ASN A 305 19.23 8.80 11.72
CA ASN A 305 20.65 9.04 11.43
C ASN A 305 21.56 8.65 12.61
N GLY A 306 21.04 7.86 13.57
CA GLY A 306 21.83 7.34 14.68
C GLY A 306 22.35 8.41 15.65
N ILE A 307 21.68 9.56 15.73
CA ILE A 307 22.03 10.58 16.72
C ILE A 307 21.59 10.05 18.08
N PRO A 308 22.50 9.88 19.06
CA PRO A 308 22.10 9.37 20.37
C PRO A 308 21.20 10.39 21.08
N GLU A 309 20.25 9.91 21.91
CA GLU A 309 19.19 10.75 22.50
C GLU A 309 19.72 11.99 23.24
N PHE A 310 20.84 11.87 23.97
CA PHE A 310 21.47 13.01 24.66
C PHE A 310 21.95 14.12 23.71
N GLY A 311 22.12 13.82 22.41
CA GLY A 311 22.50 14.78 21.37
C GLY A 311 21.31 15.47 20.69
N TRP A 312 20.07 15.01 20.90
CA TRP A 312 18.89 15.51 20.20
C TRP A 312 18.60 16.98 20.55
N ALA A 313 18.77 17.37 21.81
CA ALA A 313 18.59 18.74 22.26
C ALA A 313 19.53 19.74 21.53
N GLY A 314 20.79 19.35 21.39
CA GLY A 314 21.79 20.13 20.66
C GLY A 314 21.49 20.18 19.16
N TYR A 315 21.12 19.05 18.58
CA TYR A 315 20.75 18.97 17.17
C TYR A 315 19.52 19.83 16.85
N PHE A 316 18.46 19.73 17.65
CA PHE A 316 17.26 20.55 17.52
C PHE A 316 17.60 22.04 17.55
N SER A 317 18.34 22.46 18.57
CA SER A 317 18.72 23.86 18.78
C SER A 317 19.55 24.43 17.64
N ASN A 318 20.34 23.61 16.96
CA ASN A 318 21.20 24.05 15.85
C ASN A 318 20.46 24.09 14.51
N ASN A 319 19.40 23.29 14.33
CA ASN A 319 18.79 23.08 13.02
C ASN A 319 17.36 23.65 12.88
N ILE A 320 16.67 23.98 13.98
CA ILE A 320 15.27 24.45 13.95
C ILE A 320 15.04 25.68 13.05
N ILE A 321 15.92 26.68 13.11
CA ILE A 321 15.80 27.89 12.29
C ILE A 321 16.10 27.62 10.82
N ALA A 322 17.16 26.85 10.54
CA ALA A 322 17.56 26.52 9.18
C ALA A 322 16.45 25.74 8.46
N ASN A 323 15.89 24.73 9.14
CA ASN A 323 14.82 23.92 8.58
C ASN A 323 13.50 24.71 8.45
N ALA A 324 13.18 25.62 9.38
CA ALA A 324 12.03 26.52 9.23
C ALA A 324 12.14 27.40 7.97
N LYS A 325 13.34 27.94 7.68
CA LYS A 325 13.58 28.73 6.46
C LYS A 325 13.42 27.90 5.19
N GLU A 326 13.98 26.70 5.16
CA GLU A 326 13.86 25.81 4.00
C GLU A 326 12.40 25.37 3.79
N ARG A 327 11.68 25.03 4.87
CA ARG A 327 10.27 24.65 4.78
C ARG A 327 9.40 25.79 4.25
N LYS A 328 9.61 27.03 4.72
CA LYS A 328 8.93 28.21 4.19
C LYS A 328 9.16 28.35 2.68
N ARG A 329 10.40 28.19 2.22
CA ARG A 329 10.75 28.27 0.81
C ARG A 329 10.02 27.21 -0.02
N GLN A 330 9.98 25.97 0.45
CA GLN A 330 9.26 24.88 -0.23
C GLN A 330 7.76 25.16 -0.31
N PHE A 331 7.16 25.62 0.80
CA PHE A 331 5.75 25.98 0.84
C PHE A 331 5.40 27.12 -0.13
N ASP A 332 6.23 28.17 -0.19
CA ASP A 332 6.02 29.29 -1.10
C ASP A 332 6.18 28.87 -2.58
N LEU A 333 7.14 27.98 -2.88
CA LEU A 333 7.29 27.41 -4.22
C LEU A 333 6.08 26.58 -4.62
N GLN A 334 5.56 25.75 -3.72
CA GLN A 334 4.37 24.95 -3.96
C GLN A 334 3.14 25.84 -4.16
N ARG A 335 2.99 26.91 -3.37
CA ARG A 335 1.90 27.88 -3.53
C ARG A 335 1.95 28.55 -4.90
N LYS A 336 3.13 29.02 -5.33
CA LYS A 336 3.34 29.60 -6.67
C LYS A 336 3.05 28.61 -7.79
N ALA A 337 3.44 27.34 -7.64
CA ALA A 337 3.14 26.30 -8.63
C ALA A 337 1.63 26.05 -8.76
N ASN A 338 0.92 26.00 -7.62
CA ASN A 338 -0.54 25.84 -7.60
C ASN A 338 -1.27 27.05 -8.18
N GLU A 339 -0.77 28.27 -7.96
CA GLU A 339 -1.30 29.49 -8.57
C GLU A 339 -1.11 29.50 -10.10
N LYS A 340 0.05 29.04 -10.59
CA LYS A 340 0.28 28.86 -12.04
C LYS A 340 -0.71 27.89 -12.67
N LEU A 341 -0.91 26.73 -12.03
CA LEU A 341 -1.86 25.71 -12.53
C LEU A 341 -3.30 26.19 -12.58
N LYS A 342 -3.70 27.12 -11.70
CA LYS A 342 -5.04 27.73 -11.74
C LYS A 342 -5.21 28.75 -12.87
N ASN A 343 -4.12 29.36 -13.30
CA ASN A 343 -4.11 30.42 -14.32
C ASN A 343 -3.76 29.91 -15.72
N ASP A 344 -3.29 28.65 -15.84
CA ASP A 344 -3.06 28.04 -17.14
C ASP A 344 -4.40 27.83 -17.86
N PRO A 345 -4.53 28.30 -19.12
CA PRO A 345 -5.76 28.12 -19.87
C PRO A 345 -6.02 26.63 -20.06
N VAL A 346 -7.20 26.20 -19.60
CA VAL A 346 -7.73 24.86 -19.84
C VAL A 346 -7.61 24.59 -21.34
N THR A 347 -6.77 23.62 -21.70
CA THR A 347 -6.59 23.22 -23.09
C THR A 347 -7.97 22.92 -23.68
N PRO A 348 -8.31 23.47 -24.86
CA PRO A 348 -9.64 23.32 -25.42
C PRO A 348 -9.95 21.83 -25.54
N ILE A 349 -11.13 21.45 -25.03
CA ILE A 349 -11.61 20.07 -24.99
C ILE A 349 -11.52 19.50 -26.40
N LYS A 350 -10.54 18.63 -26.64
CA LYS A 350 -10.46 17.87 -27.88
C LYS A 350 -11.65 16.92 -27.92
N ASP A 351 -12.53 17.09 -28.90
CA ASP A 351 -13.62 16.15 -29.16
C ASP A 351 -13.06 14.89 -29.82
N TYR A 352 -12.61 13.96 -28.97
CA TYR A 352 -12.07 12.66 -29.37
C TYR A 352 -13.06 11.83 -30.20
N ASN A 353 -14.37 12.03 -30.04
CA ASN A 353 -15.38 11.32 -30.82
C ASN A 353 -15.41 11.80 -32.27
N LYS A 354 -15.22 13.12 -32.49
CA LYS A 354 -15.12 13.69 -33.84
C LYS A 354 -13.87 13.17 -34.56
N GLU A 355 -12.70 13.21 -33.90
CA GLU A 355 -11.45 12.67 -34.48
C GLU A 355 -11.55 11.16 -34.79
N TYR A 356 -12.18 10.38 -33.91
CA TYR A 356 -12.37 8.95 -34.13
C TYR A 356 -13.26 8.67 -35.34
N ARG A 357 -14.38 9.39 -35.48
CA ARG A 357 -15.30 9.26 -36.64
C ARG A 357 -14.61 9.64 -37.95
N GLU A 358 -13.82 10.71 -37.95
CA GLU A 358 -13.05 11.11 -39.13
C GLU A 358 -11.98 10.07 -39.49
N ARG A 359 -11.30 9.49 -38.50
CA ARG A 359 -10.29 8.44 -38.72
C ARG A 359 -10.93 7.19 -39.33
N GLN A 360 -12.10 6.78 -38.84
CA GLN A 360 -12.85 5.65 -39.41
C GLN A 360 -13.31 5.89 -40.85
N LYS A 361 -13.71 7.12 -41.19
CA LYS A 361 -14.04 7.48 -42.59
C LYS A 361 -12.83 7.34 -43.51
N ARG A 362 -11.66 7.87 -43.11
CA ARG A 362 -10.42 7.78 -43.88
C ARG A 362 -9.97 6.33 -44.12
N ILE A 363 -10.14 5.45 -43.12
CA ILE A 363 -9.82 4.02 -43.25
C ILE A 363 -10.73 3.36 -44.30
N LYS A 364 -12.04 3.58 -44.22
CA LYS A 364 -13.01 3.04 -45.19
C LYS A 364 -12.78 3.54 -46.61
N GLU A 365 -12.39 4.80 -46.79
CA GLU A 365 -12.05 5.37 -48.10
C GLU A 365 -10.79 4.70 -48.69
N ARG A 366 -9.75 4.50 -47.87
CA ARG A 366 -8.53 3.79 -48.29
C ARG A 366 -8.80 2.34 -48.69
N GLU A 367 -9.66 1.63 -47.94
CA GLU A 367 -10.04 0.26 -48.29
C GLU A 367 -10.82 0.18 -49.61
N LYS A 368 -11.71 1.15 -49.87
CA LYS A 368 -12.43 1.24 -51.15
C LYS A 368 -11.49 1.53 -52.32
N GLN A 369 -10.49 2.39 -52.14
CA GLN A 369 -9.47 2.66 -53.16
C GLN A 369 -8.63 1.42 -53.46
N LYS A 370 -8.15 0.71 -52.43
CA LYS A 370 -7.39 -0.53 -52.62
C LYS A 370 -8.16 -1.60 -53.39
N LYS A 371 -9.46 -1.80 -53.08
CA LYS A 371 -10.30 -2.75 -53.82
C LYS A 371 -10.45 -2.37 -55.30
N LYS A 372 -10.62 -1.08 -55.60
CA LYS A 372 -10.68 -0.60 -56.99
C LYS A 372 -9.37 -0.83 -57.73
N GLU A 373 -8.23 -0.55 -57.09
CA GLU A 373 -6.90 -0.79 -57.67
C GLU A 373 -6.63 -2.28 -57.93
N GLU A 374 -7.06 -3.16 -57.02
CA GLU A 374 -6.96 -4.62 -57.20
C GLU A 374 -7.85 -5.10 -58.36
N GLU A 375 -9.08 -4.58 -58.49
CA GLU A 375 -9.97 -4.90 -59.61
C GLU A 375 -9.42 -4.42 -60.96
N THR A 376 -8.79 -3.24 -61.04
CA THR A 376 -8.14 -2.79 -62.29
C THR A 376 -6.93 -3.64 -62.64
N LYS A 377 -6.09 -4.00 -61.68
CA LYS A 377 -4.95 -4.91 -61.91
C LYS A 377 -5.39 -6.30 -62.36
N LEU A 378 -6.50 -6.81 -61.83
CA LEU A 378 -7.05 -8.10 -62.24
C LEU A 378 -7.57 -8.07 -63.69
N LYS A 379 -8.16 -6.94 -64.11
CA LYS A 379 -8.62 -6.76 -65.49
C LYS A 379 -7.46 -6.62 -66.48
N GLU A 380 -6.42 -5.86 -66.12
CA GLU A 380 -5.21 -5.71 -66.96
C GLU A 380 -4.42 -7.02 -67.10
N SER A 381 -4.31 -7.82 -66.04
CA SER A 381 -3.69 -9.14 -66.11
C SER A 381 -4.52 -10.15 -66.92
N SER A 382 -5.85 -10.02 -66.92
CA SER A 382 -6.73 -10.86 -67.74
C SER A 382 -6.65 -10.51 -69.23
N SER A 383 -6.46 -9.23 -69.61
CA SER A 383 -6.34 -8.84 -71.02
C SER A 383 -5.04 -9.33 -71.68
N ILE A 384 -3.94 -9.43 -70.92
CA ILE A 384 -2.66 -9.97 -71.42
C ILE A 384 -2.78 -11.45 -71.83
N PHE A 385 -3.65 -12.22 -71.16
CA PHE A 385 -3.88 -13.63 -71.49
C PHE A 385 -4.71 -13.85 -72.77
N TYR A 386 -5.44 -12.85 -73.26
CA TYR A 386 -6.21 -12.96 -74.50
C TYR A 386 -5.39 -12.58 -75.75
N GLU A 387 -4.36 -11.75 -75.63
CA GLU A 387 -3.49 -11.36 -76.77
C GLU A 387 -2.50 -12.46 -77.18
N GLU A 388 -2.17 -13.43 -76.32
CA GLU A 388 -1.25 -14.53 -76.66
C GLU A 388 -1.87 -15.68 -77.47
N LYS A 389 -3.21 -15.69 -77.69
CA LYS A 389 -3.91 -16.74 -78.45
C LYS A 389 -4.16 -16.42 -79.93
N GLU A 390 -3.82 -15.23 -80.40
CA GLU A 390 -4.05 -14.81 -81.80
C GLU A 390 -2.75 -14.61 -82.59
N LYS A 391 -1.75 -15.50 -82.42
CA LYS A 391 -0.74 -15.68 -83.47
C LYS A 391 -1.19 -16.78 -84.44
N PRO A 392 -1.38 -16.48 -85.74
CA PRO A 392 -1.80 -17.46 -86.73
C PRO A 392 -0.80 -18.61 -86.82
N LYS A 393 -1.31 -19.84 -86.99
CA LYS A 393 -0.53 -21.07 -87.15
C LYS A 393 0.29 -21.15 -88.45
N ASP A 394 0.29 -20.10 -89.28
CA ASP A 394 0.87 -20.16 -90.63
C ASP A 394 2.40 -20.09 -90.65
N ASP A 395 3.05 -19.58 -89.59
CA ASP A 395 4.52 -19.46 -89.56
C ASP A 395 5.26 -20.76 -89.20
N TRP A 396 4.58 -21.78 -88.67
CA TRP A 396 5.23 -23.07 -88.33
C TRP A 396 5.33 -24.03 -89.52
N MET A 397 4.57 -23.79 -90.60
CA MET A 397 4.60 -24.62 -91.81
C MET A 397 5.79 -24.28 -92.73
N LEU A 398 6.34 -23.05 -92.64
CA LEU A 398 7.52 -22.62 -93.42
C LEU A 398 8.85 -23.14 -92.85
N ALA A 399 8.88 -23.57 -91.57
CA ALA A 399 10.09 -24.09 -90.93
C ALA A 399 10.31 -25.61 -91.11
N LEU A 400 9.32 -26.34 -91.65
CA LEU A 400 9.37 -27.81 -91.79
C LEU A 400 9.49 -28.34 -93.22
N GLY A 401 9.61 -27.47 -94.23
CA GLY A 401 10.02 -27.85 -95.58
C GLY A 401 9.23 -29.03 -96.18
N VAL A 402 7.91 -28.88 -96.29
CA VAL A 402 7.05 -29.74 -97.15
C VAL A 402 6.39 -28.87 -98.20
#